data_AF-M9ZGU6-F1
#
_entry.id   AF-M9ZGU6-F1
#
_cell.length_a   1.000
_cell.length_b   1.000
_cell.length_c   1.000
_cell.angle_alpha   90.00
_cell.angle_beta   90.00
_cell.angle_gamma   90.00
#
_symmetry.space_group_name_H-M   'P 1'
#
loop_
_entity.id
_entity.type
_entity.pdbx_description
1 polymer ?
#
loop_
_entity_poly.entity_id
_entity_poly.type
_entity_poly.pdbx_seq_one_letter_code
_entity_poly.pdbx_strand_id
1 'polypeptide(L)'
;LSSPEDLSFLHGTLIEYRCHKGYDLTSPTMLVCQEDGSWNGTAPHCVPAECETPPSPKHGWVNVTDTSLGSMVMYTCEDGYRLEGDSLRQCVSGRLWTNDAPICRPVSCGDPGTIANGTAHGGDFVYPEALHYECHPGFVLRGRDTIACQVDGKWNGQKPLCEPLSCGSPKVPSDVSVKGDEYNYNSEIELSCQPGFVLRGKSVSVCQADGTWSHDSPTCVPARCGKPSPIPNGRVLGSEFGLSSKVKYECDEGYALDGDATRVCQSDG
;
A
#
# COMPACT_ATOMS: atom_id res chain seq x y z
N LEU A 1 36.62 -49.85 43.46
CA LEU A 1 37.58 -50.85 43.99
C LEU A 1 38.88 -50.74 43.19
N SER A 2 39.89 -50.10 43.76
CA SER A 2 41.32 -50.34 43.52
C SER A 2 42.13 -49.48 44.52
N SER A 3 43.11 -50.10 45.15
CA SER A 3 44.03 -49.55 46.16
C SER A 3 44.82 -48.32 45.69
N PRO A 4 45.40 -47.51 46.60
CA PRO A 4 46.33 -46.47 46.21
C PRO A 4 47.60 -47.14 45.68
N GLU A 5 47.94 -46.89 44.41
CA GLU A 5 49.30 -47.15 43.93
C GLU A 5 50.24 -46.21 44.68
N ASP A 6 51.30 -46.80 45.24
CA ASP A 6 52.38 -46.13 45.96
C ASP A 6 53.19 -45.28 44.95
N LEU A 7 52.64 -44.12 44.61
CA LEU A 7 53.25 -43.18 43.67
C LEU A 7 54.36 -42.40 44.39
N SER A 8 55.59 -42.89 44.28
CA SER A 8 56.79 -42.14 44.68
C SER A 8 57.16 -41.14 43.59
N PHE A 9 57.12 -39.85 43.92
CA PHE A 9 57.43 -38.77 42.99
C PHE A 9 58.83 -38.22 43.25
N LEU A 10 59.65 -38.12 42.21
CA LEU A 10 61.01 -37.58 42.30
C LEU A 10 60.99 -36.04 42.38
N HIS A 11 62.05 -35.46 42.96
CA HIS A 11 62.26 -34.01 42.92
C HIS A 11 62.15 -33.47 41.49
N GLY A 12 61.42 -32.37 41.33
CA GLY A 12 61.13 -31.76 40.03
C GLY A 12 59.95 -32.38 39.27
N THR A 13 59.30 -33.42 39.81
CA THR A 13 58.07 -33.96 39.20
C THR A 13 56.96 -32.91 39.23
N LEU A 14 56.29 -32.74 38.10
CA LEU A 14 55.15 -31.85 37.94
C LEU A 14 53.87 -32.66 37.78
N ILE A 15 52.87 -32.37 38.62
CA ILE A 15 51.54 -32.95 38.51
C ILE A 15 50.55 -31.89 38.05
N GLU A 16 49.71 -32.24 37.08
CA GLU A 16 48.67 -31.37 36.55
C GLU A 16 47.30 -31.87 37.01
N TYR A 17 46.52 -30.97 37.61
CA TYR A 17 45.16 -31.27 38.03
C TYR A 17 44.16 -30.92 36.93
N ARG A 18 43.12 -31.74 36.81
CA ARG A 18 42.04 -31.56 35.83
C ARG A 18 40.70 -31.81 36.49
N CYS A 19 39.72 -30.95 36.22
CA CYS A 19 38.35 -31.16 36.66
C CYS A 19 37.53 -31.94 35.62
N HIS A 20 36.45 -32.55 36.07
CA HIS A 20 35.40 -33.02 35.17
C HIS A 20 34.76 -31.85 34.41
N LYS A 21 34.17 -32.11 33.23
CA LYS A 21 33.49 -31.08 32.43
C LYS A 21 32.45 -30.32 33.26
N GLY A 22 32.40 -29.00 33.10
CA GLY A 22 31.46 -28.11 33.82
C GLY A 22 31.97 -27.58 35.16
N TYR A 23 33.21 -27.90 35.52
CA TYR A 23 33.89 -27.35 36.69
C TYR A 23 35.21 -26.70 36.26
N ASP A 24 35.52 -25.55 36.86
CA ASP A 24 36.77 -24.84 36.71
C ASP A 24 37.68 -25.11 37.91
N LEU A 25 38.96 -25.27 37.62
CA LEU A 25 39.97 -25.57 38.63
C LEU A 25 40.44 -24.26 39.27
N THR A 26 40.43 -24.18 40.60
CA THR A 26 41.03 -23.05 41.30
C THR A 26 42.55 -23.03 41.08
N SER A 27 43.16 -21.87 40.94
CA SER A 27 44.64 -21.75 40.85
C SER A 27 45.31 -22.18 42.16
N PRO A 28 46.47 -22.88 42.16
CA PRO A 28 47.31 -23.27 41.01
C PRO A 28 46.90 -24.59 40.33
N THR A 29 47.12 -24.71 39.01
CA THR A 29 46.75 -25.90 38.21
C THR A 29 47.78 -27.02 38.22
N MET A 30 49.01 -26.71 38.64
CA MET A 30 50.13 -27.63 38.67
C MET A 30 50.89 -27.50 39.99
N LEU A 31 51.34 -28.62 40.53
CA LEU A 31 52.23 -28.66 41.70
C LEU A 31 53.56 -29.31 41.33
N VAL A 32 54.63 -28.84 41.95
CA VAL A 32 55.99 -29.34 41.75
C VAL A 32 56.52 -29.94 43.05
N CYS A 33 57.10 -31.13 42.97
CA CYS A 33 57.74 -31.82 44.09
C CYS A 33 59.10 -31.17 44.40
N GLN A 34 59.26 -30.64 45.61
CA GLN A 34 60.43 -29.91 46.08
C GLN A 34 61.50 -30.84 46.66
N GLU A 35 62.71 -30.32 46.90
CA GLU A 35 63.85 -31.09 47.41
C GLU A 35 63.60 -31.69 48.80
N ASP A 36 62.73 -31.08 49.60
CA ASP A 36 62.33 -31.54 50.93
C ASP A 36 61.26 -32.65 50.88
N GLY A 37 60.83 -33.06 49.68
CA GLY A 37 59.78 -34.05 49.46
C GLY A 37 58.35 -33.51 49.62
N SER A 38 58.18 -32.19 49.81
CA SER A 38 56.87 -31.53 49.86
C SER A 38 56.43 -30.97 48.50
N TRP A 39 55.14 -30.66 48.35
CA TRP A 39 54.62 -29.98 47.16
C TRP A 39 54.65 -28.46 47.37
N ASN A 40 54.94 -27.71 46.30
CA ASN A 40 54.95 -26.23 46.30
C ASN A 40 53.54 -25.57 46.44
N GLY A 41 52.61 -26.22 47.14
CA GLY A 41 51.24 -25.76 47.31
C GLY A 41 50.30 -26.89 47.72
N THR A 42 49.02 -26.54 47.89
CA THR A 42 47.94 -27.48 48.19
C THR A 42 47.21 -27.88 46.92
N ALA A 43 46.63 -29.09 46.92
CA ALA A 43 45.79 -29.53 45.82
C ALA A 43 44.63 -28.54 45.58
N PRO A 44 44.38 -28.12 44.34
CA PRO A 44 43.31 -27.19 44.01
C PRO A 44 41.93 -27.83 44.13
N HIS A 45 40.89 -26.99 44.23
CA HIS A 45 39.50 -27.41 44.23
C HIS A 45 38.85 -27.21 42.85
N CYS A 46 37.88 -28.06 42.52
CA CYS A 46 37.02 -27.88 41.36
C CYS A 46 35.74 -27.16 41.79
N VAL A 47 35.52 -25.96 41.27
CA VAL A 47 34.28 -25.19 41.47
C VAL A 47 33.43 -25.26 40.21
N PRO A 48 32.08 -25.21 40.28
CA PRO A 48 31.27 -25.12 39.08
C PRO A 48 31.73 -23.96 38.20
N ALA A 49 31.89 -24.21 36.90
CA ALA A 49 32.22 -23.16 35.96
C ALA A 49 31.09 -22.12 35.89
N GLU A 50 31.39 -20.90 35.47
CA GLU A 50 30.37 -19.88 35.21
C GLU A 50 29.83 -20.00 33.79
N CYS A 51 28.52 -19.85 33.62
CA CYS A 51 27.91 -19.82 32.30
C CYS A 51 28.44 -18.65 31.48
N GLU A 52 28.58 -18.85 30.17
CA GLU A 52 28.97 -17.78 29.26
C GLU A 52 27.94 -16.65 29.29
N THR A 53 28.42 -15.41 29.32
CA THR A 53 27.58 -14.22 29.30
C THR A 53 26.68 -14.24 28.06
N PRO A 54 25.35 -14.27 28.22
CA PRO A 54 24.45 -14.34 27.09
C PRO A 54 24.53 -13.08 26.23
N PRO A 55 24.50 -13.19 24.89
CA PRO A 55 24.44 -12.03 24.02
C PRO A 55 23.05 -11.38 24.06
N SER A 56 23.01 -10.06 23.84
CA SER A 56 21.75 -9.33 23.64
C SER A 56 21.11 -9.71 22.30
N PRO A 57 19.78 -9.95 22.25
CA PRO A 57 19.08 -10.19 21.01
C PRO A 57 19.00 -8.90 20.18
N LYS A 58 18.79 -9.03 18.86
CA LYS A 58 18.46 -7.85 18.03
C LYS A 58 17.13 -7.26 18.51
N HIS A 59 17.04 -5.93 18.61
CA HIS A 59 15.85 -5.23 19.10
C HIS A 59 15.43 -5.63 20.53
N GLY A 60 16.41 -5.93 21.38
CA GLY A 60 16.19 -6.26 22.77
C GLY A 60 17.49 -6.30 23.57
N TRP A 61 17.37 -6.61 24.85
CA TRP A 61 18.50 -6.67 25.76
C TRP A 61 18.31 -7.77 26.81
N VAL A 62 19.43 -8.17 27.42
CA VAL A 62 19.45 -9.11 28.55
C VAL A 62 20.03 -8.41 29.77
N ASN A 63 19.35 -8.55 30.91
CA ASN A 63 19.84 -8.07 32.19
C ASN A 63 20.67 -9.17 32.86
N VAL A 64 22.00 -9.08 32.79
CA VAL A 64 22.92 -10.05 33.39
C VAL A 64 23.50 -9.47 34.68
N THR A 65 23.13 -10.05 35.82
CA THR A 65 23.67 -9.68 37.14
C THR A 65 24.61 -10.73 37.71
N ASP A 66 24.44 -11.99 37.30
CA ASP A 66 25.22 -13.15 37.76
C ASP A 66 25.19 -14.23 36.67
N THR A 67 26.27 -15.00 36.56
CA THR A 67 26.50 -16.11 35.64
C THR A 67 26.85 -17.41 36.36
N SER A 68 26.82 -17.41 37.69
CA SER A 68 27.08 -18.58 38.53
C SER A 68 26.06 -19.70 38.33
N LEU A 69 26.41 -20.92 38.72
CA LEU A 69 25.49 -22.06 38.64
C LEU A 69 24.19 -21.78 39.41
N GLY A 70 23.06 -21.91 38.73
CA GLY A 70 21.73 -21.64 39.27
C GLY A 70 21.24 -20.19 39.07
N SER A 71 22.11 -19.27 38.64
CA SER A 71 21.73 -17.88 38.30
C SER A 71 20.70 -17.83 37.16
N MET A 72 19.92 -16.75 37.12
CA MET A 72 18.90 -16.51 36.10
C MET A 72 19.12 -15.16 35.43
N VAL A 73 18.91 -15.12 34.11
CA VAL A 73 18.95 -13.91 33.30
C VAL A 73 17.59 -13.68 32.65
N MET A 74 17.20 -12.41 32.54
CA MET A 74 15.92 -12.01 31.95
C MET A 74 16.13 -11.20 30.68
N TYR A 75 15.44 -11.61 29.62
CA TYR A 75 15.42 -10.94 28.32
C TYR A 75 14.20 -10.04 28.20
N THR A 76 14.41 -8.86 27.59
CA THR A 76 13.36 -7.88 27.30
C THR A 76 13.53 -7.37 25.87
N CYS A 77 12.43 -7.11 25.18
CA CYS A 77 12.44 -6.56 23.83
C CYS A 77 12.17 -5.05 23.85
N GLU A 78 12.65 -4.35 22.82
CA GLU A 78 12.33 -2.94 22.54
C GLU A 78 10.83 -2.76 22.25
N ASP A 79 10.33 -1.53 22.44
CA ASP A 79 8.95 -1.19 22.08
C ASP A 79 8.69 -1.47 20.59
N GLY A 80 7.53 -2.06 20.29
CA GLY A 80 7.20 -2.52 18.93
C GLY A 80 7.79 -3.88 18.56
N TYR A 81 8.43 -4.59 19.50
CA TYR A 81 8.89 -5.96 19.32
C TYR A 81 8.31 -6.89 20.39
N ARG A 82 7.86 -8.08 19.98
CA ARG A 82 7.40 -9.15 20.88
C ARG A 82 8.50 -10.18 21.11
N LEU A 83 8.61 -10.65 22.34
CA LEU A 83 9.50 -11.74 22.71
C LEU A 83 8.90 -13.09 22.25
N GLU A 84 9.68 -13.88 21.51
CA GLU A 84 9.35 -15.23 21.09
C GLU A 84 10.38 -16.21 21.68
N GLY A 85 9.90 -17.14 22.52
CA GLY A 85 10.71 -18.04 23.33
C GLY A 85 10.59 -17.74 24.83
N ASP A 86 11.47 -18.33 25.63
CA ASP A 86 11.48 -18.12 27.08
C ASP A 86 12.23 -16.84 27.44
N SER A 87 11.58 -15.96 28.20
CA SER A 87 12.19 -14.71 28.67
C SER A 87 13.21 -14.92 29.78
N LEU A 88 13.19 -16.08 30.44
CA LEU A 88 14.07 -16.45 31.55
C LEU A 88 14.93 -17.65 31.17
N ARG A 89 16.25 -17.52 31.39
CA ARG A 89 17.20 -18.63 31.23
C ARG A 89 17.95 -18.85 32.54
N GLN A 90 18.16 -20.11 32.91
CA GLN A 90 18.89 -20.48 34.12
C GLN A 90 20.20 -21.20 33.78
N CYS A 91 21.29 -20.87 34.48
CA CYS A 91 22.56 -21.57 34.35
C CYS A 91 22.46 -22.93 35.05
N VAL A 92 22.48 -24.05 34.30
CA VAL A 92 22.17 -25.40 34.84
C VAL A 92 23.38 -26.32 34.91
N SER A 93 24.35 -26.09 34.04
CA SER A 93 25.70 -26.64 34.18
C SER A 93 26.62 -25.50 33.85
N GLY A 94 27.78 -25.41 34.48
CA GLY A 94 28.63 -24.21 34.47
C GLY A 94 29.11 -23.66 33.11
N ARG A 95 28.53 -24.08 31.98
CA ARG A 95 28.75 -23.58 30.62
C ARG A 95 27.47 -23.60 29.76
N LEU A 96 26.31 -23.95 30.32
CA LEU A 96 25.06 -24.17 29.58
C LEU A 96 23.85 -23.56 30.32
N TRP A 97 23.08 -22.80 29.55
CA TRP A 97 21.78 -22.25 29.94
C TRP A 97 20.66 -23.23 29.59
N THR A 98 19.53 -23.18 30.31
CA THR A 98 18.36 -24.09 30.13
C THR A 98 17.86 -24.17 28.68
N ASN A 99 17.58 -23.01 28.06
CA ASN A 99 16.97 -22.88 26.73
C ASN A 99 17.85 -22.01 25.83
N ASP A 100 17.49 -21.86 24.55
CA ASP A 100 18.14 -20.90 23.64
C ASP A 100 17.75 -19.45 23.98
N ALA A 101 18.52 -18.48 23.47
CA ALA A 101 18.17 -17.08 23.62
C ALA A 101 16.86 -16.77 22.84
N PRO A 102 15.90 -16.03 23.44
CA PRO A 102 14.67 -15.67 22.75
C PRO A 102 14.94 -14.67 21.62
N ILE A 103 13.99 -14.58 20.68
CA ILE A 103 14.06 -13.67 19.53
C ILE A 103 13.02 -12.56 19.71
N CYS A 104 13.43 -11.32 19.53
CA CYS A 104 12.51 -10.18 19.46
C CYS A 104 12.05 -9.98 18.02
N ARG A 105 10.78 -10.28 17.74
CA ARG A 105 10.17 -10.07 16.42
C ARG A 105 9.32 -8.81 16.41
N PRO A 106 9.30 -8.04 15.30
CA PRO A 106 8.46 -6.85 15.23
C PRO A 106 6.98 -7.24 15.37
N VAL A 107 6.20 -6.39 16.03
CA VAL A 107 4.74 -6.57 16.12
C VAL A 107 4.13 -6.43 14.73
N SER A 108 3.11 -7.24 14.46
CA SER A 108 2.36 -7.14 13.21
C SER A 108 1.12 -6.29 13.39
N CYS A 109 0.89 -5.36 12.45
CA CYS A 109 -0.33 -4.58 12.36
C CYS A 109 -1.44 -5.27 11.55
N GLY A 110 -1.13 -6.43 10.95
CA GLY A 110 -2.02 -7.15 10.05
C GLY A 110 -2.16 -6.49 8.67
N ASP A 111 -2.57 -7.27 7.69
CA ASP A 111 -2.85 -6.78 6.33
C ASP A 111 -4.11 -5.89 6.35
N PRO A 112 -4.01 -4.58 6.02
CA PRO A 112 -5.18 -3.69 5.94
C PRO A 112 -6.07 -3.98 4.73
N GLY A 113 -5.67 -4.89 3.85
CA GLY A 113 -6.33 -5.26 2.61
C GLY A 113 -6.11 -4.24 1.49
N THR A 114 -6.72 -4.52 0.34
CA THR A 114 -6.63 -3.63 -0.83
C THR A 114 -7.64 -2.48 -0.76
N ILE A 115 -7.35 -1.44 -1.56
CA ILE A 115 -8.27 -0.35 -1.85
C ILE A 115 -8.86 -0.54 -3.25
N ALA A 116 -10.13 -0.16 -3.45
CA ALA A 116 -10.75 -0.19 -4.77
C ALA A 116 -10.19 0.96 -5.63
N ASN A 117 -9.96 0.71 -6.91
CA ASN A 117 -9.44 1.70 -7.87
C ASN A 117 -8.13 2.38 -7.43
N GLY A 118 -7.27 1.64 -6.74
CA GLY A 118 -5.95 2.08 -6.33
C GLY A 118 -5.03 0.93 -5.95
N THR A 119 -3.77 1.25 -5.75
CA THR A 119 -2.69 0.35 -5.34
C THR A 119 -2.12 0.76 -4.00
N ALA A 120 -1.76 -0.22 -3.18
CA ALA A 120 -0.96 -0.03 -1.98
C ALA A 120 0.48 -0.46 -2.27
N HIS A 121 1.42 0.40 -1.93
CA HIS A 121 2.86 0.23 -2.07
C HIS A 121 3.48 -0.03 -0.69
N GLY A 122 4.29 -1.08 -0.61
CA GLY A 122 4.83 -1.63 0.64
C GLY A 122 4.66 -3.15 0.68
N GLY A 123 5.30 -3.83 1.63
CA GLY A 123 5.31 -5.31 1.65
C GLY A 123 5.22 -5.93 3.04
N ASP A 124 5.76 -5.27 4.05
CA ASP A 124 5.83 -5.81 5.40
C ASP A 124 4.80 -5.12 6.31
N PHE A 125 3.88 -5.90 6.88
CA PHE A 125 2.81 -5.40 7.76
C PHE A 125 3.25 -5.40 9.24
N VAL A 126 4.48 -4.96 9.50
CA VAL A 126 5.13 -5.02 10.83
C VAL A 126 5.76 -3.68 11.19
N TYR A 127 6.00 -3.43 12.47
CA TYR A 127 6.65 -2.19 12.91
C TYR A 127 8.13 -2.15 12.45
N PRO A 128 8.67 -1.02 11.97
CA PRO A 128 8.08 0.33 11.82
C PRO A 128 7.62 0.66 10.39
N GLU A 129 7.17 -0.34 9.63
CA GLU A 129 6.86 -0.20 8.21
C GLU A 129 5.64 0.69 7.95
N ALA A 130 5.61 1.28 6.76
CA ALA A 130 4.53 2.13 6.29
C ALA A 130 4.06 1.71 4.90
N LEU A 131 2.76 1.87 4.66
CA LEU A 131 2.14 1.65 3.36
C LEU A 131 1.77 2.99 2.74
N HIS A 132 2.09 3.14 1.46
CA HIS A 132 1.70 4.29 0.65
C HIS A 132 0.61 3.89 -0.36
N TYR A 133 -0.40 4.71 -0.54
CA TYR A 133 -1.55 4.43 -1.38
C TYR A 133 -1.60 5.39 -2.54
N GLU A 134 -1.90 4.85 -3.72
CA GLU A 134 -2.00 5.59 -4.96
C GLU A 134 -3.30 5.18 -5.67
N CYS A 135 -4.09 6.16 -6.13
CA CYS A 135 -5.29 5.86 -6.91
C CYS A 135 -4.95 5.63 -8.38
N HIS A 136 -5.69 4.74 -9.04
CA HIS A 136 -5.59 4.55 -10.47
C HIS A 136 -6.01 5.82 -11.24
N PRO A 137 -5.58 5.99 -12.50
CA PRO A 137 -5.98 7.12 -13.32
C PRO A 137 -7.51 7.29 -13.39
N GLY A 138 -7.98 8.53 -13.27
CA GLY A 138 -9.42 8.87 -13.23
C GLY A 138 -10.06 8.77 -11.84
N PHE A 139 -9.26 8.52 -10.80
CA PHE A 139 -9.70 8.53 -9.40
C PHE A 139 -8.86 9.48 -8.57
N VAL A 140 -9.46 10.07 -7.54
CA VAL A 140 -8.83 10.99 -6.61
C VAL A 140 -8.78 10.35 -5.22
N LEU A 141 -7.63 10.47 -4.55
CA LEU A 141 -7.42 9.92 -3.21
C LEU A 141 -8.09 10.79 -2.16
N ARG A 142 -9.00 10.19 -1.39
CA ARG A 142 -9.67 10.80 -0.24
C ARG A 142 -9.19 10.15 1.05
N GLY A 143 -8.46 10.92 1.85
CA GLY A 143 -7.87 10.46 3.12
C GLY A 143 -6.37 10.72 3.17
N ARG A 144 -5.67 9.96 4.00
CA ARG A 144 -4.19 9.97 4.02
C ARG A 144 -3.69 9.02 2.95
N ASP A 145 -2.66 9.45 2.23
CA ASP A 145 -1.95 8.62 1.26
C ASP A 145 -1.03 7.59 1.94
N THR A 146 -0.79 7.69 3.25
CA THR A 146 0.16 6.85 3.96
C THR A 146 -0.37 6.46 5.35
N ILE A 147 -0.19 5.18 5.71
CA ILE A 147 -0.41 4.67 7.07
C ILE A 147 0.85 3.94 7.55
N ALA A 148 1.14 4.00 8.86
CA ALA A 148 2.33 3.39 9.44
C ALA A 148 1.95 2.46 10.60
N CYS A 149 2.62 1.31 10.67
CA CYS A 149 2.45 0.35 11.74
C CYS A 149 3.06 0.91 13.03
N GLN A 150 2.32 0.87 14.13
CA GLN A 150 2.73 1.43 15.42
C GLN A 150 3.17 0.34 16.41
N VAL A 151 3.82 0.77 17.49
CA VAL A 151 4.34 -0.11 18.54
C VAL A 151 3.26 -0.94 19.24
N ASP A 152 1.99 -0.51 19.20
CA ASP A 152 0.85 -1.23 19.77
C ASP A 152 0.27 -2.30 18.83
N GLY A 153 0.92 -2.53 17.67
CA GLY A 153 0.46 -3.47 16.66
C GLY A 153 -0.78 -2.98 15.91
N LYS A 154 -0.99 -1.66 15.79
CA LYS A 154 -2.06 -1.08 15.00
C LYS A 154 -1.56 -0.09 13.96
N TRP A 155 -2.29 0.02 12.86
CA TRP A 155 -2.10 1.09 11.89
C TRP A 155 -2.55 2.42 12.50
N ASN A 156 -1.76 3.48 12.30
CA ASN A 156 -2.08 4.83 12.77
C ASN A 156 -3.20 5.56 11.99
N GLY A 157 -3.85 4.86 11.04
CA GLY A 157 -4.84 5.41 10.15
C GLY A 157 -5.69 4.33 9.49
N GLN A 158 -6.76 4.77 8.82
CA GLN A 158 -7.59 3.91 8.00
C GLN A 158 -7.14 4.00 6.53
N LYS A 159 -7.44 2.95 5.77
CA LYS A 159 -7.20 2.95 4.32
C LYS A 159 -7.96 4.11 3.64
N PRO A 160 -7.34 4.81 2.68
CA PRO A 160 -8.04 5.87 1.94
C PRO A 160 -9.08 5.29 0.98
N LEU A 161 -9.91 6.18 0.43
CA LEU A 161 -10.87 5.86 -0.61
C LEU A 161 -10.45 6.53 -1.92
N CYS A 162 -10.50 5.79 -3.03
CA CYS A 162 -10.32 6.34 -4.37
C CYS A 162 -11.69 6.61 -4.98
N GLU A 163 -12.08 7.88 -5.03
CA GLU A 163 -13.36 8.32 -5.59
C GLU A 163 -13.19 8.71 -7.06
N PRO A 164 -14.16 8.41 -7.93
CA PRO A 164 -14.11 8.84 -9.33
C PRO A 164 -13.87 10.36 -9.42
N LEU A 165 -12.93 10.76 -10.26
CA LEU A 165 -12.69 12.17 -10.54
C LEU A 165 -13.93 12.78 -11.21
N SER A 166 -14.28 14.02 -10.86
CA SER A 166 -15.38 14.73 -11.50
C SER A 166 -14.86 15.69 -12.57
N CYS A 167 -15.37 15.56 -13.80
CA CYS A 167 -15.14 16.54 -14.87
C CYS A 167 -15.99 17.81 -14.68
N GLY A 168 -16.97 17.75 -13.77
CA GLY A 168 -17.95 18.81 -13.56
C GLY A 168 -18.91 18.97 -14.74
N SER A 169 -19.91 19.85 -14.55
CA SER A 169 -20.89 20.12 -15.59
C SER A 169 -20.21 20.73 -16.84
N PRO A 170 -20.48 20.19 -18.05
CA PRO A 170 -19.90 20.69 -19.28
C PRO A 170 -20.23 22.18 -19.50
N LYS A 171 -19.24 22.96 -19.92
CA LYS A 171 -19.46 24.35 -20.33
C LYS A 171 -19.92 24.35 -21.78
N VAL A 172 -21.21 24.49 -22.02
CA VAL A 172 -21.79 24.51 -23.38
C VAL A 172 -22.42 25.87 -23.73
N PRO A 173 -22.46 26.22 -25.03
CA PRO A 173 -23.25 27.33 -25.54
C PRO A 173 -24.76 27.19 -25.27
N SER A 174 -25.50 28.30 -25.30
CA SER A 174 -26.94 28.32 -24.98
C SER A 174 -27.80 27.52 -25.95
N ASP A 175 -27.36 27.35 -27.19
CA ASP A 175 -28.00 26.59 -28.27
C ASP A 175 -27.78 25.07 -28.18
N VAL A 176 -27.02 24.61 -27.19
CA VAL A 176 -26.75 23.19 -26.90
C VAL A 176 -27.44 22.78 -25.59
N SER A 177 -28.15 21.66 -25.63
CA SER A 177 -28.68 20.96 -24.45
C SER A 177 -27.80 19.78 -24.06
N VAL A 178 -27.49 19.69 -22.77
CA VAL A 178 -26.77 18.57 -22.16
C VAL A 178 -27.77 17.64 -21.49
N LYS A 179 -27.66 16.34 -21.76
CA LYS A 179 -28.43 15.29 -21.11
C LYS A 179 -27.47 14.31 -20.45
N GLY A 180 -27.61 14.14 -19.13
CA GLY A 180 -26.81 13.25 -18.31
C GLY A 180 -26.96 13.57 -16.83
N ASP A 181 -26.92 12.54 -15.99
CA ASP A 181 -27.22 12.63 -14.55
C ASP A 181 -25.95 12.63 -13.67
N GLU A 182 -24.80 12.22 -14.23
CA GLU A 182 -23.51 12.16 -13.54
C GLU A 182 -22.39 12.74 -14.41
N TYR A 183 -21.37 13.31 -13.76
CA TYR A 183 -20.24 13.99 -14.42
C TYR A 183 -18.89 13.46 -13.92
N ASN A 184 -18.84 12.18 -13.58
CA ASN A 184 -17.67 11.53 -13.01
C ASN A 184 -16.91 10.74 -14.07
N TYR A 185 -15.71 10.28 -13.75
CA TYR A 185 -14.87 9.49 -14.66
C TYR A 185 -15.64 8.33 -15.30
N ASN A 186 -15.54 8.21 -16.63
CA ASN A 186 -16.30 7.30 -17.49
C ASN A 186 -17.82 7.56 -17.61
N SER A 187 -18.38 8.60 -16.99
CA SER A 187 -19.75 9.03 -17.29
C SER A 187 -19.84 9.56 -18.72
N GLU A 188 -20.91 9.18 -19.43
CA GLU A 188 -21.24 9.67 -20.77
C GLU A 188 -22.37 10.68 -20.71
N ILE A 189 -22.24 11.75 -21.49
CA ILE A 189 -23.28 12.77 -21.67
C ILE A 189 -23.68 12.85 -23.13
N GLU A 190 -24.95 13.17 -23.36
CA GLU A 190 -25.50 13.40 -24.69
C GLU A 190 -25.69 14.92 -24.91
N LEU A 191 -25.05 15.43 -25.94
CA LEU A 191 -25.12 16.81 -26.40
C LEU A 191 -26.05 16.87 -27.61
N SER A 192 -27.05 17.73 -27.53
CA SER A 192 -28.06 17.92 -28.57
C SER A 192 -28.22 19.41 -28.84
N CYS A 193 -28.63 19.77 -30.05
CA CYS A 193 -28.96 21.16 -30.36
C CYS A 193 -30.40 21.46 -29.97
N GLN A 194 -30.66 22.72 -29.61
CA GLN A 194 -32.03 23.19 -29.46
C GLN A 194 -32.84 23.03 -30.76
N PRO A 195 -34.18 22.92 -30.68
CA PRO A 195 -35.03 22.81 -31.85
C PRO A 195 -34.77 23.92 -32.88
N GLY A 196 -34.68 23.55 -34.16
CA GLY A 196 -34.36 24.47 -35.26
C GLY A 196 -32.88 24.59 -35.58
N PHE A 197 -32.02 23.87 -34.86
CA PHE A 197 -30.59 23.74 -35.16
C PHE A 197 -30.20 22.30 -35.43
N VAL A 198 -29.23 22.12 -36.33
CA VAL A 198 -28.64 20.83 -36.70
C VAL A 198 -27.27 20.72 -36.06
N LEU A 199 -27.02 19.61 -35.39
CA LEU A 199 -25.77 19.33 -34.70
C LEU A 199 -24.63 19.04 -35.68
N ARG A 200 -23.53 19.77 -35.56
CA ARG A 200 -22.27 19.52 -36.26
C ARG A 200 -21.18 19.18 -35.25
N GLY A 201 -20.75 17.93 -35.27
CA GLY A 201 -19.76 17.39 -34.35
C GLY A 201 -20.20 16.06 -33.75
N LYS A 202 -19.60 15.70 -32.62
CA LYS A 202 -19.99 14.51 -31.86
C LYS A 202 -21.08 14.87 -30.86
N SER A 203 -22.12 14.04 -30.80
CA SER A 203 -23.24 14.20 -29.86
C SER A 203 -23.01 13.51 -28.52
N VAL A 204 -21.92 12.76 -28.35
CA VAL A 204 -21.58 12.07 -27.10
C VAL A 204 -20.19 12.48 -26.66
N SER A 205 -20.05 12.79 -25.37
CA SER A 205 -18.77 13.11 -24.74
C SER A 205 -18.63 12.33 -23.45
N VAL A 206 -17.41 11.87 -23.14
CA VAL A 206 -17.11 11.00 -22.00
C VAL A 206 -16.14 11.71 -21.07
N CYS A 207 -16.38 11.63 -19.75
CA CYS A 207 -15.46 12.22 -18.78
C CYS A 207 -14.17 11.39 -18.67
N GLN A 208 -13.04 12.03 -18.94
CA GLN A 208 -11.73 11.39 -19.03
C GLN A 208 -10.95 11.47 -17.71
N ALA A 209 -9.86 10.70 -17.63
CA ALA A 209 -9.05 10.56 -16.42
C ALA A 209 -8.31 11.85 -16.01
N ASP A 210 -8.17 12.81 -16.93
CA ASP A 210 -7.56 14.12 -16.70
C ASP A 210 -8.56 15.20 -16.23
N GLY A 211 -9.83 14.82 -16.07
CA GLY A 211 -10.91 15.74 -15.68
C GLY A 211 -11.46 16.58 -16.81
N THR A 212 -11.17 16.22 -18.07
CA THR A 212 -11.77 16.86 -19.24
C THR A 212 -12.81 15.97 -19.90
N TRP A 213 -13.71 16.61 -20.65
CA TRP A 213 -14.65 15.90 -21.51
C TRP A 213 -13.95 15.51 -22.81
N SER A 214 -14.17 14.29 -23.29
CA SER A 214 -13.45 13.73 -24.44
C SER A 214 -13.51 14.59 -25.71
N HIS A 215 -14.59 15.36 -25.85
CA HIS A 215 -14.83 16.28 -26.95
C HIS A 215 -15.41 17.61 -26.45
N ASP A 216 -15.01 18.70 -27.09
CA ASP A 216 -15.58 20.03 -26.91
C ASP A 216 -17.06 20.09 -27.33
N SER A 217 -17.75 21.16 -26.95
CA SER A 217 -19.14 21.39 -27.33
C SER A 217 -19.33 21.41 -28.86
N PRO A 218 -20.33 20.69 -29.42
CA PRO A 218 -20.59 20.70 -30.85
C PRO A 218 -21.10 22.06 -31.31
N THR A 219 -21.01 22.33 -32.62
CA THR A 219 -21.58 23.54 -33.21
C THR A 219 -23.00 23.29 -33.66
N CYS A 220 -23.95 24.11 -33.22
CA CYS A 220 -25.32 24.06 -33.69
C CYS A 220 -25.51 25.08 -34.81
N VAL A 221 -25.85 24.59 -36.01
CA VAL A 221 -26.11 25.46 -37.17
C VAL A 221 -27.61 25.52 -37.44
N PRO A 222 -28.18 26.68 -37.78
CA PRO A 222 -29.61 26.76 -38.09
C PRO A 222 -30.01 25.79 -39.18
N ALA A 223 -31.13 25.08 -38.98
CA ALA A 223 -31.71 24.22 -39.99
C ALA A 223 -32.02 25.03 -41.25
N ARG A 224 -31.72 24.45 -42.42
CA ARG A 224 -31.99 25.04 -43.73
C ARG A 224 -32.74 24.01 -44.56
N CYS A 225 -33.88 24.41 -45.07
CA CYS A 225 -34.67 23.62 -45.99
C CYS A 225 -34.01 23.56 -47.36
N GLY A 226 -34.22 22.46 -48.07
CA GLY A 226 -33.86 22.35 -49.48
C GLY A 226 -34.65 23.34 -50.34
N LYS A 227 -34.10 23.75 -51.47
CA LYS A 227 -34.86 24.51 -52.47
C LYS A 227 -36.07 23.66 -52.90
N PRO A 228 -37.31 24.17 -52.75
CA PRO A 228 -38.49 23.41 -53.14
C PRO A 228 -38.43 23.04 -54.62
N SER A 229 -38.91 21.84 -54.95
CA SER A 229 -39.00 21.38 -56.33
C SER A 229 -39.87 22.35 -57.16
N PRO A 230 -39.51 22.62 -58.43
CA PRO A 230 -40.36 23.39 -59.33
C PRO A 230 -41.70 22.69 -59.54
N ILE A 231 -42.77 23.48 -59.69
CA ILE A 231 -44.09 22.95 -60.07
C ILE A 231 -44.31 23.13 -61.59
N PRO A 232 -45.04 22.23 -62.26
CA PRO A 232 -45.42 22.42 -63.67
C PRO A 232 -46.34 23.64 -63.83
N ASN A 233 -46.12 24.44 -64.89
CA ASN A 233 -46.92 25.63 -65.21
C ASN A 233 -47.08 26.59 -64.02
N GLY A 234 -45.97 26.84 -63.33
CA GLY A 234 -45.89 27.78 -62.23
C GLY A 234 -44.47 28.01 -61.74
N ARG A 235 -44.33 28.86 -60.74
CA ARG A 235 -43.06 29.27 -60.15
C ARG A 235 -43.10 29.32 -58.63
N VAL A 236 -41.93 29.17 -58.01
CA VAL A 236 -41.73 29.34 -56.58
C VAL A 236 -41.21 30.76 -56.33
N LEU A 237 -41.92 31.52 -55.50
CA LEU A 237 -41.56 32.85 -55.05
C LEU A 237 -40.89 32.76 -53.66
N GLY A 238 -39.64 33.17 -53.58
CA GLY A 238 -38.82 33.18 -52.36
C GLY A 238 -37.39 32.67 -52.59
N SER A 239 -36.41 33.31 -51.96
CA SER A 239 -34.98 32.98 -52.09
C SER A 239 -34.31 32.58 -50.78
N GLU A 240 -35.01 32.71 -49.65
CA GLU A 240 -34.54 32.30 -48.34
C GLU A 240 -35.15 30.95 -47.96
N PHE A 241 -34.30 30.03 -47.50
CA PHE A 241 -34.68 28.68 -47.08
C PHE A 241 -34.23 28.38 -45.64
N GLY A 242 -34.03 29.42 -44.84
CA GLY A 242 -33.71 29.27 -43.41
C GLY A 242 -34.92 28.82 -42.60
N LEU A 243 -34.72 28.38 -41.36
CA LEU A 243 -35.79 28.08 -40.42
C LEU A 243 -36.88 29.18 -40.39
N SER A 244 -38.16 28.79 -40.40
CA SER A 244 -39.34 29.68 -40.42
C SER A 244 -39.50 30.56 -41.67
N SER A 245 -38.62 30.42 -42.67
CA SER A 245 -38.80 31.06 -43.98
C SER A 245 -40.06 30.52 -44.67
N LYS A 246 -40.76 31.39 -45.41
CA LYS A 246 -42.00 31.05 -46.13
C LYS A 246 -41.81 31.25 -47.62
N VAL A 247 -42.05 30.20 -48.40
CA VAL A 247 -42.08 30.24 -49.86
C VAL A 247 -43.52 30.17 -50.35
N LYS A 248 -43.81 30.82 -51.48
CA LYS A 248 -45.14 30.83 -52.08
C LYS A 248 -45.08 30.22 -53.48
N TYR A 249 -46.06 29.41 -53.82
CA TYR A 249 -46.26 28.90 -55.17
C TYR A 249 -47.23 29.80 -55.92
N GLU A 250 -46.89 30.12 -57.17
CA GLU A 250 -47.71 30.91 -58.07
C GLU A 250 -47.85 30.17 -59.40
N CYS A 251 -49.09 29.95 -59.83
CA CYS A 251 -49.38 29.31 -61.11
C CYS A 251 -49.30 30.32 -62.25
N ASP A 252 -48.91 29.83 -63.42
CA ASP A 252 -48.95 30.62 -64.65
C ASP A 252 -50.42 30.92 -65.04
N GLU A 253 -50.64 31.95 -65.86
CA GLU A 253 -52.00 32.35 -66.27
C GLU A 253 -52.77 31.19 -66.89
N GLY A 254 -54.01 30.98 -66.41
CA GLY A 254 -54.88 29.88 -66.86
C GLY A 254 -54.78 28.60 -66.03
N TYR A 255 -53.86 28.52 -65.07
CA TYR A 255 -53.71 27.39 -64.15
C TYR A 255 -54.17 27.76 -62.74
N ALA A 256 -54.75 26.79 -62.03
CA ALA A 256 -55.13 26.91 -60.63
C ALA A 256 -54.28 25.97 -59.79
N LEU A 257 -53.86 26.44 -58.61
CA LEU A 257 -53.08 25.63 -57.69
C LEU A 257 -53.99 24.62 -56.98
N ASP A 258 -53.59 23.36 -56.98
CA ASP A 258 -54.21 22.30 -56.19
C ASP A 258 -53.35 22.04 -54.94
N GLY A 259 -53.84 22.48 -53.77
CA GLY A 259 -53.15 22.38 -52.48
C GLY A 259 -52.78 23.72 -51.82
N ASP A 260 -51.88 23.68 -50.85
CA ASP A 260 -51.44 24.88 -50.12
C ASP A 260 -50.53 25.76 -50.99
N ALA A 261 -50.88 27.03 -51.12
CA ALA A 261 -50.09 28.02 -51.85
C ALA A 261 -48.76 28.36 -51.17
N THR A 262 -48.55 27.93 -49.94
CA THR A 262 -47.38 28.30 -49.17
C THR A 262 -46.78 27.14 -48.40
N ARG A 263 -45.45 27.14 -48.26
CA ARG A 263 -44.76 26.21 -47.37
C ARG A 263 -43.82 26.98 -46.46
N VAL A 264 -43.74 26.53 -45.21
CA VAL A 264 -42.88 27.12 -44.19
C VAL A 264 -41.79 26.11 -43.85
N CYS A 265 -40.55 26.58 -43.76
CA CYS A 265 -39.42 25.76 -43.37
C CYS A 265 -39.53 25.38 -41.88
N GLN A 266 -39.67 24.09 -41.61
CA GLN A 266 -39.82 23.55 -40.25
C GLN A 266 -38.45 23.20 -39.64
N SER A 267 -38.43 22.85 -38.36
CA SER A 267 -37.20 22.62 -37.58
C SER A 267 -36.41 21.37 -37.97
N ASP A 268 -37.03 20.45 -38.70
CA ASP A 268 -36.45 19.22 -39.23
C ASP A 268 -35.76 19.39 -40.59
N GLY A 269 -35.99 20.51 -41.29
CA GLY A 269 -35.39 20.85 -42.58
C GLY A 269 -36.20 20.34 -43.78
#